data_AF-A0A7C3CDD4-F1
#
_entry.id   AF-A0A7C3CDD4-F1
#
_cell.length_a   1.000
_cell.length_b   1.000
_cell.length_c   1.000
_cell.angle_alpha   90.00
_cell.angle_beta   90.00
_cell.angle_gamma   90.00
#
_symmetry.space_group_name_H-M   'P 1'
#
loop_
_entity.id
_entity.type
_entity.pdbx_description
1 polymer ?
#
loop_
_entity_poly.entity_id
_entity_poly.type
_entity_poly.pdbx_seq_one_letter_code
_entity_poly.pdbx_strand_id
1 'polypeptide(L)'
;METTLLARGKSLANTLRLEGRGEDALTIEQFISLYEKKTPNLLTTGQVAKRVGVSRQTVVNWINKGWLEGKRVGGRLMIPAKVLDGMDELDSVLATLDADHSPLTDEEARDILTEDRKDW
;
A
#
# COMPACT_ATOMS: atom_id res chain seq x y z
N MET A 1 23.38 -0.38 3.84
CA MET A 1 23.83 -1.57 4.61
C MET A 1 22.86 -2.74 4.43
N GLU A 2 21.55 -2.56 4.65
CA GLU A 2 20.55 -3.64 4.48
C GLU A 2 20.45 -4.20 3.04
N THR A 3 20.50 -3.33 2.02
CA THR A 3 20.49 -3.74 0.61
C THR A 3 21.65 -4.68 0.25
N THR A 4 22.79 -4.51 0.91
CA THR A 4 23.99 -5.33 0.69
C THR A 4 23.85 -6.72 1.31
N LEU A 5 23.11 -6.85 2.42
CA LEU A 5 22.89 -8.13 3.09
C LEU A 5 21.88 -9.00 2.33
N LEU A 6 20.77 -8.41 1.84
CA LEU A 6 19.80 -9.10 0.99
C LEU A 6 20.44 -9.63 -0.29
N ALA A 7 21.27 -8.83 -0.96
CA ALA A 7 22.00 -9.26 -2.15
C ALA A 7 22.95 -10.43 -1.84
N ARG A 8 23.66 -10.38 -0.72
CA ARG A 8 24.52 -11.49 -0.26
C ARG A 8 23.71 -12.74 0.07
N GLY A 9 22.57 -12.61 0.73
CA GLY A 9 21.67 -13.74 1.02
C GLY A 9 21.17 -14.43 -0.24
N LYS A 10 20.75 -13.64 -1.26
CA LYS A 10 20.33 -14.17 -2.57
C LYS A 10 21.47 -14.92 -3.27
N SER A 11 22.69 -14.35 -3.23
CA SER A 11 23.87 -15.03 -3.77
C SER A 11 24.17 -16.34 -3.04
N LEU A 12 24.07 -16.35 -1.70
CA LEU A 12 24.30 -17.54 -0.88
C LEU A 12 23.29 -18.66 -1.18
N ALA A 13 22.00 -18.34 -1.29
CA ALA A 13 20.98 -19.31 -1.67
C ALA A 13 21.27 -19.96 -3.03
N ASN A 14 21.72 -19.16 -4.00
CA ASN A 14 22.10 -19.67 -5.32
C ASN A 14 23.32 -20.60 -5.25
N THR A 15 24.36 -20.23 -4.50
CA THR A 15 25.53 -21.08 -4.28
C THR A 15 25.14 -22.40 -3.61
N LEU A 16 24.34 -22.37 -2.54
CA LEU A 16 23.87 -23.58 -1.86
C LEU A 16 23.10 -24.51 -2.78
N ARG A 17 22.26 -23.96 -3.67
CA ARG A 17 21.54 -24.76 -4.67
C ARG A 17 22.48 -25.43 -5.66
N LEU A 18 23.51 -24.72 -6.15
CA LEU A 18 24.53 -25.28 -7.05
C LEU A 18 25.38 -26.37 -6.39
N GLU A 19 25.59 -26.28 -5.08
CA GLU A 19 26.29 -27.30 -4.27
C GLU A 19 25.41 -28.52 -3.93
N GLY A 20 24.15 -28.57 -4.38
CA GLY A 20 23.20 -29.64 -4.05
C GLY A 20 22.58 -29.54 -2.66
N ARG A 21 22.82 -28.44 -1.93
CA ARG A 21 22.28 -28.17 -0.59
C ARG A 21 20.92 -27.49 -0.67
N GLY A 22 19.96 -28.17 -1.30
CA GLY A 22 18.64 -27.62 -1.61
C GLY A 22 17.83 -27.15 -0.40
N GLU A 23 17.84 -27.90 0.71
CA GLU A 23 17.12 -27.51 1.93
C GLU A 23 17.70 -26.25 2.60
N ASP A 24 19.03 -26.11 2.60
CA ASP A 24 19.68 -24.92 3.13
C ASP A 24 19.37 -23.70 2.27
N ALA A 25 19.39 -23.85 0.94
CA ALA A 25 19.01 -22.79 0.01
C ALA A 25 17.56 -22.34 0.25
N LEU A 26 16.63 -23.29 0.43
CA LEU A 26 15.23 -23.00 0.72
C LEU A 26 15.07 -22.23 2.05
N THR A 27 15.83 -22.62 3.07
CA THR A 27 15.83 -21.94 4.37
C THR A 27 16.23 -20.47 4.22
N ILE A 28 17.30 -20.19 3.47
CA ILE A 28 17.75 -18.82 3.21
C ILE A 28 16.70 -18.03 2.41
N GLU A 29 16.06 -18.64 1.41
CA GLU A 29 14.99 -18.00 0.63
C GLU A 29 13.78 -17.65 1.49
N GLN A 30 13.38 -18.54 2.40
CA GLN A 30 12.32 -18.27 3.36
C GLN A 30 12.66 -17.10 4.29
N PHE A 31 13.90 -17.04 4.80
CA PHE A 31 14.36 -15.91 5.61
C PHE A 31 14.34 -14.59 4.82
N ILE A 32 14.79 -14.60 3.56
CA ILE A 32 14.75 -13.43 2.68
C ILE A 32 13.31 -12.97 2.47
N SER A 33 12.39 -13.90 2.16
CA SER A 33 10.98 -13.59 1.94
C SER A 33 10.32 -13.00 3.20
N LEU A 34 10.60 -13.57 4.37
CA LEU A 34 10.11 -13.05 5.65
C LEU A 34 10.66 -11.65 5.93
N TYR A 35 11.93 -11.39 5.63
CA TYR A 35 12.54 -10.08 5.78
C TYR A 35 11.90 -9.06 4.83
N GLU A 36 11.81 -9.38 3.54
CA GLU A 36 11.20 -8.50 2.53
C GLU A 36 9.74 -8.16 2.88
N LYS A 37 8.96 -9.14 3.37
CA LYS A 37 7.60 -8.91 3.90
C LYS A 37 7.58 -8.02 5.15
N LYS A 38 8.59 -8.09 6.00
CA LYS A 38 8.69 -7.29 7.23
C LYS A 38 9.18 -5.87 6.99
N THR A 39 10.05 -5.63 6.01
CA THR A 39 10.49 -4.29 5.66
C THR A 39 9.33 -3.54 5.02
N PRO A 40 8.75 -2.53 5.69
CA PRO A 40 7.65 -1.80 5.10
C PRO A 40 8.19 -1.07 3.87
N ASN A 41 7.62 -1.37 2.70
CA ASN A 41 7.81 -0.52 1.54
C ASN A 41 7.27 0.87 1.92
N LEU A 42 8.11 1.90 1.88
CA LEU A 42 7.75 3.23 2.35
C LEU A 42 7.46 4.14 1.14
N LEU A 43 6.29 4.77 1.16
CA LEU A 43 5.86 5.73 0.17
C LEU A 43 5.97 7.15 0.73
N THR A 44 6.43 8.07 -0.11
CA THR A 44 6.32 9.51 0.19
C THR A 44 4.86 9.94 0.14
N THR A 45 4.52 11.03 0.84
CA THR A 45 3.18 11.66 0.73
C THR A 45 2.79 11.98 -0.71
N GLY A 46 3.76 12.32 -1.58
CA GLY A 46 3.54 12.54 -3.00
C GLY A 46 3.16 11.28 -3.78
N GLN A 47 3.77 10.13 -3.46
CA GLN A 47 3.43 8.85 -4.08
C GLN A 47 2.03 8.39 -3.64
N VAL A 48 1.70 8.53 -2.35
CA VAL A 48 0.36 8.20 -1.84
C VAL A 48 -0.71 9.09 -2.47
N ALA A 49 -0.45 10.41 -2.55
CA ALA A 49 -1.35 11.36 -3.20
C ALA A 49 -1.65 10.99 -4.65
N LYS A 50 -0.62 10.64 -5.43
CA LYS A 50 -0.79 10.20 -6.82
C LYS A 50 -1.58 8.90 -6.92
N ARG A 51 -1.35 7.95 -6.01
CA ARG A 51 -2.02 6.65 -6.02
C ARG A 51 -3.50 6.76 -5.71
N VAL A 52 -3.86 7.57 -4.71
CA VAL A 52 -5.24 7.74 -4.22
C VAL A 52 -6.01 8.85 -4.96
N GLY A 53 -5.34 9.63 -5.81
CA GLY A 53 -5.99 10.70 -6.58
C GLY A 53 -6.34 11.95 -5.77
N VAL A 54 -5.59 12.24 -4.69
CA VAL A 54 -5.83 13.41 -3.81
C VAL A 54 -4.63 14.36 -3.79
N SER A 55 -4.81 15.54 -3.19
CA SER A 55 -3.68 16.47 -2.99
C SER A 55 -2.69 15.94 -1.94
N ARG A 56 -1.41 16.32 -2.04
CA ARG A 56 -0.40 16.00 -1.00
C ARG A 56 -0.78 16.55 0.37
N GLN A 57 -1.43 17.72 0.41
CA GLN A 57 -1.87 18.36 1.65
C GLN A 57 -2.98 17.56 2.32
N THR A 58 -3.87 16.94 1.54
CA THR A 58 -4.91 16.03 2.04
C THR A 58 -4.28 14.85 2.78
N VAL A 59 -3.26 14.23 2.19
CA VAL A 59 -2.52 13.11 2.82
C VAL A 59 -1.85 13.55 4.12
N VAL A 60 -1.21 14.73 4.14
CA VAL A 60 -0.61 15.29 5.37
C VAL A 60 -1.67 15.53 6.45
N ASN A 61 -2.83 16.05 6.07
CA ASN A 61 -3.93 16.28 7.01
C ASN A 61 -4.46 14.97 7.59
N TRP A 62 -4.57 13.91 6.79
CA TRP A 62 -4.95 12.57 7.29
C TRP A 62 -3.95 12.00 8.29
N ILE A 63 -2.66 12.18 8.05
CA ILE A 63 -1.62 11.79 9.01
C ILE A 63 -1.74 12.59 10.31
N ASN A 64 -1.91 13.91 10.21
CA ASN A 64 -2.06 14.77 11.39
C ASN A 64 -3.32 14.44 12.20
N LYS A 65 -4.39 13.98 11.54
CA LYS A 65 -5.62 13.49 12.17
C LYS A 65 -5.52 12.05 12.70
N GLY A 66 -4.42 11.35 12.43
CA GLY A 66 -4.21 9.96 12.86
C GLY A 66 -4.93 8.91 12.01
N TRP A 67 -5.51 9.29 10.87
CA TRP A 67 -6.20 8.36 9.96
C TRP A 67 -5.22 7.55 9.10
N LEU A 68 -4.01 8.07 8.90
CA LEU A 68 -2.92 7.37 8.22
C LEU A 68 -1.68 7.33 9.12
N GLU A 69 -1.06 6.16 9.20
CA GLU A 69 0.21 6.00 9.89
C GLU A 69 1.35 6.64 9.07
N GLY A 70 1.88 7.75 9.56
CA GLY A 70 3.07 8.40 9.00
C GLY A 70 4.30 8.20 9.88
N LYS A 71 5.43 7.85 9.28
CA LYS A 71 6.74 7.75 9.95
C LYS A 71 7.73 8.75 9.36
N ARG A 72 8.47 9.45 10.21
CA ARG A 72 9.62 10.24 9.77
C ARG A 72 10.81 9.33 9.53
N VAL A 73 11.35 9.37 8.32
CA VAL A 73 12.61 8.69 7.96
C VAL A 73 13.56 9.75 7.45
N GLY A 74 14.54 10.10 8.28
CA GLY A 74 15.34 11.32 8.10
C GLY A 74 14.45 12.57 8.12
N GLY A 75 14.61 13.43 7.12
CA GLY A 75 13.84 14.68 6.97
C GLY A 75 12.49 14.54 6.23
N ARG A 76 12.08 13.33 5.83
CA ARG A 76 10.88 13.10 5.02
C ARG A 76 9.79 12.37 5.81
N LEU A 77 8.54 12.76 5.57
CA LEU A 77 7.36 12.04 6.05
C LEU A 77 7.02 10.93 5.05
N MET A 78 7.04 9.69 5.54
CA MET A 78 6.84 8.48 4.76
C MET A 78 5.69 7.67 5.33
N ILE A 79 5.02 6.89 4.50
CA ILE A 79 3.83 6.11 4.83
C ILE A 79 4.12 4.66 4.45
N PRO A 80 3.93 3.68 5.34
CA PRO A 80 4.03 2.27 4.98
C PRO A 80 3.01 1.94 3.89
N ALA A 81 3.45 1.38 2.77
CA ALA A 81 2.62 1.00 1.63
C ALA A 81 1.47 0.07 2.04
N LYS A 82 1.71 -0.80 3.02
CA LYS A 82 0.72 -1.73 3.59
C LYS A 82 -0.57 -1.05 4.09
N VAL A 83 -0.49 0.24 4.45
CA VAL A 83 -1.66 1.01 4.92
C VAL A 83 -2.65 1.24 3.76
N LEU A 84 -2.18 1.16 2.52
CA LEU A 84 -3.00 1.32 1.32
C LEU A 84 -3.52 -0.02 0.77
N ASP A 85 -3.04 -1.17 1.25
CA ASP A 85 -3.47 -2.48 0.72
C ASP A 85 -4.99 -2.66 0.81
N GLY A 86 -5.60 -2.24 1.93
CA GLY A 86 -7.05 -2.29 2.12
C GLY A 86 -7.83 -1.28 1.26
N MET A 87 -7.18 -0.22 0.77
CA MET A 87 -7.81 0.72 -0.17
C MET A 87 -7.85 0.12 -1.58
N ASP A 88 -6.77 -0.54 -2.02
CA ASP A 88 -6.75 -1.20 -3.33
C ASP A 88 -7.78 -2.35 -3.38
N GLU A 89 -7.96 -3.09 -2.29
CA GLU A 89 -8.97 -4.15 -2.18
C GLU A 89 -10.39 -3.58 -2.25
N LEU A 90 -10.66 -2.49 -1.53
CA LEU A 90 -11.95 -1.80 -1.57
C LEU A 90 -12.26 -1.23 -2.95
N ASP A 91 -11.29 -0.59 -3.62
CA ASP A 91 -11.45 -0.06 -4.97
C ASP A 91 -11.82 -1.18 -5.96
N SER A 92 -11.24 -2.37 -5.82
CA SER A 92 -11.60 -3.52 -6.65
C SER A 92 -13.03 -3.99 -6.41
N VAL A 93 -13.49 -4.00 -5.15
CA VAL A 93 -14.87 -4.35 -4.80
C VAL A 93 -15.84 -3.31 -5.33
N LEU A 94 -15.56 -2.02 -5.13
CA LEU A 94 -16.37 -0.91 -5.65
C LEU A 94 -16.46 -0.96 -7.17
N ALA A 95 -15.34 -1.17 -7.87
CA ALA A 95 -15.33 -1.31 -9.33
C ALA A 95 -16.16 -2.51 -9.82
N THR A 96 -16.25 -3.58 -9.04
CA THR A 96 -17.11 -4.73 -9.35
C THR A 96 -18.58 -4.37 -9.17
N LEU A 97 -18.93 -3.68 -8.08
CA LEU A 97 -20.30 -3.22 -7.83
C LEU A 97 -20.76 -2.19 -8.88
N ASP A 98 -19.88 -1.28 -9.29
CA ASP A 98 -20.15 -0.31 -10.35
C ASP A 98 -20.35 -0.98 -11.72
N ALA A 99 -19.73 -2.14 -11.97
CA ALA A 99 -19.94 -2.88 -13.20
C ALA A 99 -21.35 -3.49 -13.31
N ASP A 100 -21.98 -3.77 -12.16
CA ASP A 100 -23.32 -4.37 -12.06
C ASP A 100 -24.43 -3.32 -11.90
N HIS A 101 -24.08 -2.05 -11.63
CA HIS A 101 -25.04 -0.98 -11.40
C HIS A 101 -24.97 0.07 -12.53
N SER A 102 -26.13 0.45 -13.08
CA SER A 102 -26.20 1.60 -13.98
C SER A 102 -25.78 2.86 -13.23
N PRO A 103 -24.97 3.76 -13.82
CA PRO A 103 -24.67 5.03 -13.18
C PRO A 103 -25.97 5.77 -12.86
N LEU A 104 -26.03 6.40 -11.70
CA LEU A 104 -27.16 7.23 -11.30
C LEU A 104 -27.44 8.27 -12.38
N THR A 105 -28.70 8.46 -12.71
CA THR A 105 -29.10 9.57 -13.55
C THR A 105 -28.86 10.90 -12.83
N ASP A 106 -28.69 11.96 -13.60
CA ASP A 106 -28.60 13.33 -13.07
C ASP A 106 -29.79 13.72 -12.18
N GLU A 107 -30.95 13.11 -12.39
CA GLU A 107 -32.16 13.34 -11.59
C GLU A 107 -32.05 12.61 -10.24
N GLU A 108 -31.75 11.32 -10.25
CA GLU A 108 -31.56 10.51 -9.03
C GLU A 108 -30.41 11.03 -8.15
N ALA A 109 -29.30 11.46 -8.77
CA ALA A 109 -28.16 12.04 -8.05
C ALA A 109 -28.54 13.35 -7.36
N ARG A 110 -29.38 14.19 -8.00
CA ARG A 110 -29.86 15.44 -7.38
C ARG A 110 -30.76 15.15 -6.19
N ASP A 111 -31.68 14.20 -6.31
CA ASP A 111 -32.63 13.85 -5.26
C ASP A 111 -31.90 13.40 -3.98
N ILE A 112 -30.94 12.48 -4.11
CA ILE A 112 -30.10 12.00 -2.99
C ILE A 112 -29.34 13.15 -2.32
N LEU A 113 -28.71 14.03 -3.10
CA LEU A 113 -27.94 15.17 -2.57
C LEU A 113 -28.82 16.21 -1.87
N THR A 114 -30.09 16.33 -2.27
CA THR A 114 -31.05 17.24 -1.62
C THR A 114 -31.72 16.67 -0.38
N GLU A 115 -31.88 15.34 -0.29
CA GLU A 115 -32.43 14.68 0.89
C GLU A 115 -31.47 14.79 2.09
N ASP A 116 -30.19 14.49 1.86
CA ASP A 116 -29.19 14.52 2.94
C ASP A 116 -29.08 15.92 3.56
N ARG A 117 -29.14 17.01 2.76
CA ARG A 117 -29.00 18.40 3.23
C ARG A 117 -30.10 18.92 4.15
N LYS A 118 -31.21 18.19 4.36
CA LYS A 118 -32.28 18.64 5.27
C LYS A 118 -31.99 18.39 6.75
N ASP A 119 -31.03 17.54 7.07
CA ASP A 119 -30.74 17.12 8.44
C ASP A 119 -29.44 17.72 9.02
N TRP A 120 -28.94 18.84 8.46
CA TRP A 120 -27.75 19.58 8.94
C TRP A 120 -28.12 21.03 9.28
#